data_AF-A0A951YDT8-F1
#
_entry.id   AF-A0A951YDT8-F1
#
_cell.length_a   1.000
_cell.length_b   1.000
_cell.length_c   1.000
_cell.angle_alpha   90.00
_cell.angle_beta   90.00
_cell.angle_gamma   90.00
#
_symmetry.space_group_name_H-M   'P 1'
#
loop_
_entity.id
_entity.type
_entity.pdbx_description
1 polymer ?
#
loop_
_entity_poly.entity_id
_entity_poly.type
_entity_poly.pdbx_seq_one_letter_code
_entity_poly.pdbx_strand_id
1 'polypeptide(L)' 'MKNKQLRLYFISDPDSAYFESDTFNAILDFIQKSVNNARLKQVGKNFMLVVENIKRMSDVHSFLDRATQAAQKPEANKA' A
#
# COMPACT_ATOMS: atom_id res chain seq x y z
N MET A 1 -1.28 -15.55 16.75
CA MET A 1 -0.85 -14.42 15.89
C MET A 1 0.42 -13.83 16.46
N LYS A 2 1.60 -14.18 15.92
CA LYS A 2 2.89 -13.68 16.42
C LYS A 2 3.18 -12.35 15.71
N ASN A 3 3.22 -11.26 16.49
CA ASN A 3 3.64 -9.89 16.14
C ASN A 3 2.63 -8.89 15.54
N LYS A 4 1.35 -9.23 15.25
CA LYS A 4 0.30 -8.24 14.85
C LYS A 4 0.74 -7.28 13.72
N GLN A 5 1.51 -7.81 12.77
CA GLN A 5 2.11 -7.07 11.67
C GLN A 5 1.68 -7.69 10.35
N LEU A 6 1.21 -6.87 9.43
CA LEU A 6 0.95 -7.22 8.04
C LEU A 6 2.17 -6.84 7.19
N ARG A 7 2.61 -7.75 6.33
CA ARG A 7 3.69 -7.51 5.36
C ARG A 7 3.14 -7.73 3.96
N LEU A 8 3.22 -6.69 3.13
CA LEU A 8 2.79 -6.70 1.74
C LEU A 8 4.03 -6.50 0.87
N TYR A 9 4.13 -7.26 -0.21
CA TYR A 9 5.25 -7.21 -1.13
C TYR A 9 4.76 -6.65 -2.46
N PHE A 10 5.44 -5.63 -2.96
CA PHE A 10 5.21 -5.13 -4.30
C PHE A 10 5.94 -6.03 -5.31
N ILE A 11 5.31 -6.21 -6.47
CA ILE A 11 5.79 -7.08 -7.54
C ILE A 11 7.00 -6.41 -8.19
N SER A 12 8.22 -6.89 -7.97
CA SER A 12 9.47 -6.35 -8.52
C SER A 12 9.75 -6.78 -9.96
N ASP A 13 8.70 -6.98 -10.75
CA ASP A 13 8.86 -7.41 -12.12
C ASP A 13 9.33 -6.20 -12.96
N PRO A 14 10.57 -6.19 -13.47
CA PRO A 14 11.12 -5.07 -14.22
C PRO A 14 10.36 -4.79 -15.53
N ASP A 15 9.61 -5.76 -16.06
CA ASP A 15 8.77 -5.58 -17.25
C ASP A 15 7.34 -5.12 -16.89
N SER A 16 7.04 -4.94 -15.60
CA SER A 16 5.71 -4.54 -15.15
C SER A 16 5.56 -3.02 -15.11
N ALA A 17 4.71 -2.51 -15.99
CA ALA A 17 4.23 -1.12 -16.01
C ALA A 17 3.56 -0.66 -14.70
N TYR A 18 3.38 -1.57 -13.73
CA TYR A 18 2.82 -1.27 -12.43
C TYR A 18 3.70 -0.32 -11.60
N PHE A 19 5.04 -0.43 -11.69
CA PHE A 19 5.95 0.44 -10.93
C PHE A 19 5.92 1.90 -11.39
N GLU A 20 5.66 2.13 -12.68
CA GLU A 20 5.54 3.48 -13.25
C GLU A 20 4.09 3.99 -13.23
N SER A 21 3.14 3.18 -12.76
CA SER A 21 1.73 3.55 -12.76
C SER A 21 1.42 4.62 -11.71
N ASP A 22 0.53 5.55 -12.06
CA ASP A 22 -0.02 6.55 -11.13
C ASP A 22 -0.71 5.91 -9.92
N THR A 23 -1.26 4.71 -10.10
CA THR A 23 -1.84 3.88 -9.04
C THR A 23 -0.81 3.54 -7.96
N PHE A 24 0.41 3.16 -8.34
CA PHE A 24 1.48 2.85 -7.37
C PHE A 24 1.93 4.09 -6.60
N ASN A 25 2.10 5.22 -7.31
CA ASN A 25 2.43 6.51 -6.69
C ASN A 25 1.33 6.96 -5.72
N ALA A 26 0.05 6.83 -6.09
CA ALA A 26 -1.07 7.17 -5.22
C ALA A 26 -1.14 6.29 -3.96
N ILE A 27 -0.85 4.99 -4.08
CA ILE A 27 -0.76 4.08 -2.92
C ILE A 27 0.41 4.48 -2.01
N LEU A 28 1.58 4.78 -2.57
CA LEU A 28 2.74 5.26 -1.82
C LEU A 28 2.43 6.54 -1.05
N ASP A 29 1.84 7.52 -1.73
CA ASP A 29 1.43 8.79 -1.14
C ASP A 29 0.40 8.59 -0.02
N PHE A 30 -0.58 7.70 -0.23
CA PHE A 30 -1.56 7.36 0.79
C PHE A 30 -0.90 6.75 2.02
N ILE A 31 0.05 5.82 1.85
CA ILE A 31 0.78 5.20 2.95
C ILE A 31 1.57 6.26 3.73
N GLN A 32 2.30 7.13 3.03
CA GLN A 32 3.10 8.19 3.65
C GLN A 32 2.24 9.23 4.40
N LYS A 33 1.07 9.59 3.87
CA LYS A 33 0.20 10.65 4.42
C LYS A 33 -0.80 10.15 5.46
N SER A 34 -1.35 8.95 5.30
CA SER A 34 -2.49 8.48 6.09
C SER A 34 -2.19 7.39 7.10
N VAL A 35 -1.01 6.76 7.05
CA VAL A 35 -0.75 5.53 7.82
C VAL A 35 0.46 5.67 8.74
N ASN A 36 0.25 6.28 9.91
CA ASN A 36 1.27 6.45 10.95
C ASN A 36 1.87 5.14 11.46
N ASN A 37 1.18 4.01 11.25
CA ASN A 37 1.58 2.67 11.66
C ASN A 37 2.07 1.81 10.48
N ALA A 38 2.40 2.40 9.33
CA ALA A 38 2.98 1.68 8.20
C ALA A 38 4.34 2.25 7.80
N ARG A 39 5.20 1.38 7.30
CA ARG A 39 6.55 1.72 6.84
C ARG A 39 6.84 1.00 5.54
N LEU A 40 7.28 1.76 4.54
CA LEU A 40 7.84 1.19 3.32
C LEU A 40 9.30 0.83 3.57
N LYS A 41 9.67 -0.40 3.26
CA LYS A 41 11.03 -0.93 3.35
C LYS A 41 11.46 -1.47 2.00
N GLN A 42 12.63 -1.07 1.53
CA GLN A 42 13.25 -1.68 0.36
C GLN A 42 14.01 -2.94 0.78
N VAL A 43 13.77 -4.05 0.10
CA VAL A 43 14.44 -5.34 0.31
C VAL A 43 14.98 -5.80 -1.04
N GLY A 44 16.26 -5.51 -1.30
CA GLY A 44 16.87 -5.75 -2.61
C GLY A 44 16.21 -4.91 -3.70
N LYS A 45 15.63 -5.57 -4.70
CA LYS A 45 14.89 -4.93 -5.80
C LYS A 45 13.39 -4.77 -5.53
N ASN A 46 12.91 -5.25 -4.38
CA ASN A 46 11.50 -5.30 -4.05
C ASN A 46 11.17 -4.27 -2.99
N PHE A 47 10.00 -3.65 -3.09
CA PHE A 47 9.46 -2.85 -2.01
C PHE A 47 8.54 -3.71 -1.15
N MET A 48 8.68 -3.57 0.16
CA MET A 48 7.88 -4.25 1.16
C MET A 48 7.22 -3.21 2.04
N LEU A 49 5.90 -3.25 2.12
CA LEU A 49 5.13 -2.45 3.05
C LEU A 49 4.89 -3.25 4.33
N VAL A 50 5.30 -2.70 5.46
CA VAL A 50 5.07 -3.27 6.78
C VAL A 50 4.06 -2.42 7.51
N VAL A 51 2.90 -2.99 7.85
CA VAL A 51 1.85 -2.32 8.64
C VAL A 51 1.79 -2.97 10.01
N GLU A 52 1.99 -2.17 11.05
CA GLU A 52 1.94 -2.60 12.44
C GLU A 52 0.53 -2.41 13.02
N ASN A 53 0.24 -3.04 14.16
CA ASN A 53 -1.02 -2.91 14.89
C ASN A 53 -2.27 -3.47 14.18
N ILE A 54 -2.09 -4.41 13.25
CA ILE A 54 -3.19 -5.16 12.64
C ILE A 54 -3.57 -6.30 13.58
N LYS A 55 -4.76 -6.21 14.20
CA LYS A 55 -5.23 -7.17 15.21
C LYS A 55 -6.28 -8.13 14.67
N ARG A 56 -7.08 -7.68 13.69
CA ARG A 56 -8.21 -8.41 13.12
C ARG A 56 -8.12 -8.45 11.60
N MET A 57 -8.77 -9.45 11.00
CA MET A 57 -8.90 -9.53 9.54
C MET A 57 -9.69 -8.36 8.95
N SER A 58 -10.65 -7.81 9.72
CA SER A 58 -11.35 -6.58 9.37
C SER A 58 -10.41 -5.39 9.18
N ASP A 59 -9.36 -5.30 9.98
CA ASP A 59 -8.38 -4.19 9.90
C ASP A 59 -7.57 -4.30 8.61
N VAL A 60 -7.25 -5.53 8.17
CA VAL A 60 -6.60 -5.80 6.89
C VAL A 60 -7.51 -5.40 5.73
N HIS A 61 -8.78 -5.82 5.76
CA HIS A 61 -9.73 -5.49 4.69
C HIS A 61 -9.93 -3.98 4.56
N SER A 62 -10.19 -3.29 5.67
CA SER A 62 -10.34 -1.83 5.67
C SER A 62 -9.06 -1.11 5.23
N PHE A 63 -7.89 -1.66 5.54
CA PHE A 63 -6.62 -1.11 5.08
C PHE A 63 -6.46 -1.23 3.56
N LEU A 64 -6.69 -2.43 3.01
CA LEU A 64 -6.57 -2.68 1.58
C LEU A 64 -7.59 -1.87 0.79
N ASP A 65 -8.85 -1.84 1.23
CA ASP A 65 -9.92 -1.07 0.59
C ASP A 65 -9.59 0.43 0.50
N ARG A 66 -9.06 1.02 1.59
CA ARG A 66 -8.62 2.42 1.58
C ARG A 66 -7.43 2.66 0.64
N ALA A 67 -6.46 1.74 0.62
CA ALA A 67 -5.31 1.84 -0.28
C ALA A 67 -5.75 1.74 -1.75
N THR A 68 -6.68 0.85 -2.08
CA THR A 68 -7.22 0.69 -3.44
C THR A 68 -8.09 1.87 -3.84
N GLN A 69 -8.92 2.42 -2.94
CA GLN A 69 -9.71 3.63 -3.21
C GLN A 69 -8.84 4.86 -3.48
N ALA A 70 -7.72 5.00 -2.76
CA ALA A 70 -6.75 6.06 -3.04
C ALA A 70 -6.14 5.92 -4.45
N ALA A 71 -5.94 4.68 -4.91
CA ALA A 71 -5.37 4.38 -6.20
C ALA A 71 -6.35 4.50 -7.38
N GLN A 72 -7.64 4.26 -7.13
CA GLN A 72 -8.72 4.34 -8.13
C GLN A 72 -9.26 5.76 -8.35
N LYS A 73 -8.84 6.75 -7.55
CA LYS A 73 -9.19 8.17 -7.76
C LYS A 73 -8.09 8.94 -8.50
N PRO A 74 -7.95 8.81 -9.83
CA PRO A 74 -7.39 9.92 -10.62
C PRO A 74 -8.46 10.92 -11.12
N GLU A 75 -9.76 10.59 -11.12
CA GLU A 75 -10.69 11.32 -12.03
C GLU A 75 -12.16 11.51 -11.57
N ALA A 76 -12.42 11.74 -10.28
CA ALA A 76 -13.78 12.05 -9.80
C ALA A 76 -13.95 13.44 -9.16
N ASN A 77 -13.13 14.41 -9.57
CA ASN A 77 -13.42 15.83 -9.27
C ASN A 77 -12.92 16.76 -10.39
N LYS A 78 -13.48 16.59 -11.59
CA LYS A 78 -13.72 17.68 -12.51
C LYS A 78 -15.25 17.79 -12.65
N ALA A 79 -15.85 18.58 -11.78
CA ALA A 79 -17.18 19.14 -11.96
C ALA A 79 -17.10 20.62 -11.61
#